data_AF-A0A524E8I8-F1
#
_entry.id   AF-A0A524E8I8-F1
#
_cell.length_a   1.000
_cell.length_b   1.000
_cell.length_c   1.000
_cell.angle_alpha   90.00
_cell.angle_beta   90.00
_cell.angle_gamma   90.00
#
_symmetry.space_group_name_H-M   'P 1'
#
loop_
_entity.id
_entity.type
_entity.pdbx_description
1 polymer ?
#
loop_
_entity_poly.entity_id
_entity_poly.type
_entity_poly.pdbx_seq_one_letter_code
_entity_poly.pdbx_strand_id
1 'polypeptide(L)'
;MPKAMFSIWWDDRLGPMVGRSYPPDEKELSSEDAVAIFMGHGVHQESRIGYCNLNRGLVISLMQPPNCIAVLLDNGDEPQLVERNLQRLSEEVNFNSTDWDTEISRAFARLNELLERSTGDELLQQKDIRTLLQDMMEGRLKALQPRNVLMGVDVYPEASKRLVGSDEEVARTLRDLENAGVIVAKTYGRKIQCRKCGSSEVRLLLSCPNCGSVDLYKVYQLFCPHCGKRTQTVIVDDMREVSCQHCKKSIDVASLNVLDVELLCNSCSTASADPKIVLDCAACGARLDKVDILGGTGLAYYTKMKLNEEE
;
A
#
# COMPACT_ATOMS: atom_id res chain seq x y z
N MET A 1 10.60 17.57 -19.89
CA MET A 1 9.20 17.23 -20.19
C MET A 1 9.21 16.12 -21.22
N PRO A 2 8.26 15.17 -21.18
CA PRO A 2 8.23 14.05 -22.11
C PRO A 2 8.27 14.51 -23.56
N LYS A 3 9.03 13.77 -24.38
CA LYS A 3 9.20 14.07 -25.81
C LYS A 3 7.93 13.82 -26.59
N ALA A 4 7.30 12.67 -26.35
CA ALA A 4 6.12 12.25 -27.09
C ALA A 4 5.29 11.22 -26.32
N MET A 5 4.04 11.10 -26.71
CA MET A 5 3.12 10.04 -26.29
C MET A 5 2.60 9.30 -27.51
N PHE A 6 2.44 7.99 -27.38
CA PHE A 6 2.02 7.07 -28.43
C PHE A 6 0.83 6.25 -27.93
N SER A 7 -0.14 6.00 -28.80
CA SER A 7 -1.19 5.00 -28.59
C SER A 7 -0.77 3.74 -29.31
N ILE A 8 -1.01 2.60 -28.69
CA ILE A 8 -0.68 1.29 -29.26
C ILE A 8 -1.88 0.40 -28.99
N TRP A 9 -2.45 -0.18 -30.06
CA TRP A 9 -3.60 -1.06 -29.96
C TRP A 9 -3.21 -2.49 -30.28
N TRP A 10 -4.05 -3.43 -29.83
CA TRP A 10 -3.87 -4.84 -30.15
C TRP A 10 -4.76 -5.26 -31.33
N ASP A 11 -4.16 -5.94 -32.30
CA ASP A 11 -4.87 -6.66 -33.35
C ASP A 11 -4.72 -8.17 -33.14
N ASP A 12 -5.84 -8.90 -33.13
CA ASP A 12 -5.84 -10.35 -32.87
C ASP A 12 -5.07 -11.19 -33.91
N ARG A 13 -4.76 -10.63 -35.08
CA ARG A 13 -4.03 -11.30 -36.17
C ARG A 13 -2.59 -10.82 -36.30
N LEU A 14 -2.34 -9.54 -36.00
CA LEU A 14 -1.06 -8.87 -36.25
C LEU A 14 -0.29 -8.54 -34.95
N GLY A 15 -0.93 -8.65 -33.79
CA GLY A 15 -0.36 -8.29 -32.49
C GLY A 15 -0.39 -6.78 -32.24
N PRO A 16 0.55 -6.23 -31.44
CA PRO A 16 0.54 -4.83 -31.06
C PRO A 16 0.92 -3.95 -32.25
N MET A 17 0.08 -2.95 -32.51
CA MET A 17 0.19 -2.04 -33.65
C MET A 17 0.28 -0.61 -33.15
N VAL A 18 1.22 0.14 -33.74
CA VAL A 18 1.42 1.54 -33.43
C VAL A 18 0.22 2.33 -33.95
N GLY A 19 -0.43 3.04 -33.04
CA GLY A 19 -1.52 3.94 -33.34
C GLY A 19 -1.01 5.35 -33.64
N ARG A 20 -1.61 6.34 -32.97
CA ARG A 20 -1.25 7.76 -33.08
C ARG A 20 -0.11 8.16 -32.17
N SER A 21 0.65 9.17 -32.58
CA SER A 21 1.67 9.84 -31.77
C SER A 21 1.34 11.32 -31.59
N TYR A 22 1.83 11.90 -30.51
CA TYR A 22 1.82 13.34 -30.29
C TYR A 22 3.09 13.77 -29.55
N PRO A 23 3.78 14.85 -29.96
CA PRO A 23 3.52 15.65 -31.17
C PRO A 23 3.63 14.84 -32.48
N PRO A 24 2.90 15.23 -33.55
CA PRO A 24 2.84 14.46 -34.80
C PRO A 24 4.17 14.41 -35.57
N ASP A 25 5.09 15.31 -35.23
CA ASP A 25 6.40 15.44 -35.89
C ASP A 25 7.43 14.41 -35.38
N GLU A 26 7.11 13.70 -34.28
CA GLU A 26 7.96 12.67 -33.71
C GLU A 26 7.80 11.37 -34.52
N LYS A 27 8.91 10.88 -35.11
CA LYS A 27 8.91 9.66 -35.95
C LYS A 27 8.14 8.52 -35.29
N GLU A 28 7.19 7.94 -36.03
CA GLU A 28 6.37 6.81 -35.60
C GLU A 28 7.21 5.69 -34.95
N LEU A 29 6.65 5.04 -33.92
CA LEU A 29 7.24 3.83 -33.37
C LEU A 29 7.26 2.75 -34.46
N SER A 30 8.27 1.88 -34.46
CA SER A 30 8.25 0.70 -35.31
C SER A 30 7.35 -0.39 -34.70
N SER A 31 6.95 -1.39 -35.49
CA SER A 31 6.26 -2.57 -34.95
C SER A 31 7.11 -3.32 -33.91
N GLU A 32 8.44 -3.31 -34.06
CA GLU A 32 9.37 -3.88 -33.07
C GLU A 32 9.34 -3.10 -31.75
N ASP A 33 9.30 -1.75 -31.83
CA ASP A 33 9.17 -0.89 -30.64
C ASP A 33 7.83 -1.17 -29.92
N ALA A 34 6.73 -1.35 -30.66
CA ALA A 34 5.42 -1.66 -30.08
C ALA A 34 5.43 -3.01 -29.32
N VAL A 35 6.05 -4.04 -29.90
CA VAL A 35 6.22 -5.33 -29.23
C VAL A 35 7.06 -5.19 -27.96
N ALA A 36 8.17 -4.46 -28.04
CA ALA A 36 9.05 -4.24 -26.89
C ALA A 36 8.35 -3.48 -25.75
N ILE A 37 7.50 -2.50 -26.08
CA ILE A 37 6.68 -1.77 -25.11
C ILE A 37 5.65 -2.71 -24.46
N PHE A 38 4.93 -3.52 -25.25
CA PHE A 38 3.97 -4.49 -24.72
C PHE A 38 4.64 -5.52 -23.79
N MET A 39 5.83 -6.01 -24.16
CA MET A 39 6.60 -6.92 -23.31
C MET A 39 7.06 -6.27 -21.99
N GLY A 40 7.17 -4.94 -21.95
CA GLY A 40 7.47 -4.18 -20.73
C GLY A 40 6.40 -4.36 -19.62
N HIS A 41 5.20 -4.84 -19.97
CA HIS A 41 4.11 -5.14 -19.03
C HIS A 41 4.15 -6.59 -18.49
N GLY A 42 5.20 -7.35 -18.80
CA GLY A 42 5.36 -8.75 -18.41
C GLY A 42 4.82 -9.72 -19.45
N VAL A 43 5.23 -11.00 -19.35
CA VAL A 43 4.95 -12.07 -20.32
C VAL A 43 3.45 -12.31 -20.53
N HIS A 44 2.63 -12.03 -19.51
CA HIS A 44 1.16 -12.14 -19.55
C HIS A 44 0.44 -10.78 -19.58
N GLN A 45 1.16 -9.67 -19.75
CA GLN A 45 0.60 -8.30 -19.77
C GLN A 45 -0.17 -7.93 -18.49
N GLU A 46 0.19 -8.53 -17.36
CA GLU A 46 -0.49 -8.36 -16.07
C GLU A 46 -0.13 -7.03 -15.38
N SER A 47 1.03 -6.44 -15.72
CA SER A 47 1.45 -5.17 -15.12
C SER A 47 0.77 -3.99 -15.80
N ARG A 48 0.13 -3.13 -15.02
CA ARG A 48 -0.50 -1.91 -15.53
C ARG A 48 0.53 -0.89 -16.06
N ILE A 49 1.73 -0.88 -15.49
CA ILE A 49 2.85 -0.02 -15.92
C ILE A 49 3.96 -0.88 -16.54
N GLY A 50 4.54 -0.40 -17.63
CA GLY A 50 5.66 -1.03 -18.31
C GLY A 50 6.82 -0.07 -18.50
N TYR A 51 8.04 -0.60 -18.49
CA TYR A 51 9.25 0.12 -18.80
C TYR A 51 9.95 -0.53 -19.98
N CYS A 52 10.36 0.28 -20.95
CA CYS A 52 11.06 -0.21 -22.13
C CYS A 52 12.16 0.77 -22.53
N ASN A 53 13.39 0.28 -22.75
CA ASN A 53 14.46 1.09 -23.32
C ASN A 53 14.46 0.90 -24.82
N LEU A 54 14.13 1.97 -25.56
CA LEU A 54 14.26 2.01 -27.00
C LEU A 54 15.57 2.73 -27.38
N ASN A 55 16.01 2.55 -28.63
CA ASN A 55 17.20 3.26 -29.15
C ASN A 55 17.09 4.80 -29.09
N ARG A 56 15.87 5.32 -28.89
CA ARG A 56 15.52 6.74 -28.85
C ARG A 56 15.28 7.30 -27.43
N GLY A 57 15.29 6.44 -26.40
CA GLY A 57 15.10 6.84 -25.01
C GLY A 57 14.29 5.82 -24.19
N LEU A 58 14.16 6.12 -22.89
CA LEU A 58 13.31 5.35 -21.99
C LEU A 58 11.84 5.64 -22.31
N VAL A 59 11.04 4.58 -22.36
CA VAL A 59 9.59 4.64 -22.51
C VAL A 59 8.93 4.09 -21.26
N ILE A 60 7.94 4.83 -20.77
CA ILE A 60 7.03 4.37 -19.71
C ILE A 60 5.65 4.20 -20.34
N SER A 61 5.08 3.02 -20.23
CA SER A 61 3.78 2.69 -20.80
C SER A 61 2.75 2.35 -19.75
N LEU A 62 1.49 2.65 -20.05
CA LEU A 62 0.32 2.37 -19.25
C LEU A 62 -0.65 1.51 -20.07
N MET A 63 -0.91 0.30 -19.58
CA MET A 63 -1.74 -0.71 -20.22
C MET A 63 -3.14 -0.71 -19.62
N GLN A 64 -4.14 -0.71 -20.50
CA GLN A 64 -5.50 -1.13 -20.20
C GLN A 64 -5.90 -2.14 -21.28
N PRO A 65 -5.79 -3.45 -21.00
CA PRO A 65 -5.90 -4.46 -22.03
C PRO A 65 -7.19 -4.29 -22.86
N PRO A 66 -7.08 -4.32 -24.20
CA PRO A 66 -5.89 -4.75 -24.94
C PRO A 66 -4.99 -3.59 -25.44
N ASN A 67 -5.28 -2.34 -25.07
CA ASN A 67 -4.59 -1.15 -25.59
C ASN A 67 -3.64 -0.55 -24.55
N CYS A 68 -2.61 0.16 -25.01
CA CYS A 68 -1.76 0.94 -24.11
C CYS A 68 -1.42 2.31 -24.69
N ILE A 69 -1.04 3.21 -23.79
CA ILE A 69 -0.36 4.45 -24.15
C ILE A 69 1.08 4.36 -23.67
N ALA A 70 2.01 4.94 -24.43
CA ALA A 70 3.43 4.91 -24.16
C ALA A 70 3.99 6.33 -24.20
N VAL A 71 4.81 6.70 -23.22
CA VAL A 71 5.40 8.02 -23.09
C VAL A 71 6.90 7.90 -23.26
N LEU A 72 7.46 8.58 -24.25
CA LEU A 72 8.90 8.68 -24.47
C LEU A 72 9.47 9.84 -23.67
N LEU A 73 10.46 9.55 -22.83
CA LEU A 73 11.06 10.51 -21.92
C LEU A 73 12.18 11.30 -22.61
N ASP A 74 12.39 12.53 -22.15
CA ASP A 74 13.60 13.30 -22.42
C ASP A 74 14.70 13.00 -21.38
N ASN A 75 15.95 13.35 -21.71
CA ASN A 75 17.14 13.07 -20.90
C ASN A 75 17.13 13.74 -19.51
N GLY A 76 16.20 14.67 -19.26
CA GLY A 76 16.01 15.35 -17.98
C GLY A 76 14.74 14.95 -17.22
N ASP A 77 13.93 14.03 -17.74
CA ASP A 77 12.70 13.61 -17.07
C ASP A 77 12.99 12.62 -15.95
N GLU A 78 12.31 12.78 -14.81
CA GLU A 78 12.36 11.83 -13.69
C GLU A 78 11.34 10.69 -13.93
N PRO A 79 11.78 9.44 -14.18
CA PRO A 79 10.88 8.35 -14.57
C PRO A 79 9.75 8.08 -13.57
N GLN A 80 10.04 8.17 -12.28
CA GLN A 80 9.06 7.93 -11.20
C GLN A 80 7.97 9.00 -11.17
N LEU A 81 8.32 10.26 -11.50
CA LEU A 81 7.37 11.35 -11.57
C LEU A 81 6.41 11.19 -12.76
N VAL A 82 6.95 10.76 -13.90
CA VAL A 82 6.16 10.45 -15.11
C VAL A 82 5.24 9.27 -14.86
N GLU A 83 5.74 8.17 -14.30
CA GLU A 83 4.93 7.00 -13.92
C GLU A 83 3.74 7.39 -13.03
N ARG A 84 4.01 8.09 -11.92
CA ARG A 84 2.98 8.48 -10.94
C ARG A 84 1.87 9.31 -11.60
N ASN A 85 2.23 10.26 -12.45
CA ASN A 85 1.25 11.11 -13.12
C ASN A 85 0.56 10.38 -14.29
N LEU A 86 1.22 9.43 -14.94
CA LEU A 86 0.60 8.56 -15.93
C LEU A 86 -0.48 7.67 -15.30
N GLN A 87 -0.24 7.14 -14.09
CA GLN A 87 -1.27 6.40 -13.34
C GLN A 87 -2.49 7.27 -13.02
N ARG A 88 -2.32 8.55 -12.66
CA ARG A 88 -3.44 9.48 -12.43
C ARG A 88 -4.22 9.75 -13.72
N LEU A 89 -3.52 9.89 -14.83
CA LEU A 89 -4.11 10.10 -16.15
C LEU A 89 -4.96 8.91 -16.61
N SER A 90 -4.71 7.71 -16.08
CA SER A 90 -5.44 6.48 -16.46
C SER A 90 -6.96 6.55 -16.27
N GLU A 91 -7.44 7.39 -15.35
CA GLU A 91 -8.88 7.58 -15.09
C GLU A 91 -9.53 8.56 -16.09
N GLU A 92 -8.72 9.39 -16.73
CA GLU A 92 -9.15 10.46 -17.64
C GLU A 92 -9.04 10.04 -19.12
N VAL A 93 -8.26 9.00 -19.45
CA VAL A 93 -8.00 8.54 -20.82
C VAL A 93 -9.01 7.49 -21.28
N ASN A 94 -9.62 7.71 -22.43
CA ASN A 94 -10.46 6.70 -23.06
C ASN A 94 -9.63 5.77 -23.98
N PHE A 95 -9.18 4.65 -23.41
CA PHE A 95 -8.42 3.61 -24.13
C PHE A 95 -9.18 2.92 -25.27
N ASN A 96 -10.47 3.18 -25.43
CA ASN A 96 -11.30 2.66 -26.52
C ASN A 96 -11.83 3.79 -27.42
N SER A 97 -11.18 4.95 -27.41
CA SER A 97 -11.57 6.08 -28.28
C SER A 97 -11.47 5.70 -29.75
N THR A 98 -12.46 6.13 -30.54
CA THR A 98 -12.41 6.06 -32.01
C THR A 98 -11.70 7.26 -32.63
N ASP A 99 -11.45 8.31 -31.84
CA ASP A 99 -10.70 9.52 -32.21
C ASP A 99 -9.44 9.61 -31.35
N TRP A 100 -8.43 8.83 -31.74
CA TRP A 100 -7.14 8.78 -31.03
C TRP A 100 -6.30 10.04 -31.20
N ASP A 101 -6.50 10.81 -32.28
CA ASP A 101 -5.75 12.04 -32.54
C ASP A 101 -6.09 13.13 -31.49
N THR A 102 -7.39 13.30 -31.22
CA THR A 102 -7.86 14.20 -30.15
C THR A 102 -7.56 13.64 -28.76
N GLU A 103 -7.74 12.33 -28.56
CA GLU A 103 -7.53 11.70 -27.25
C GLU A 103 -6.06 11.78 -26.80
N ILE A 104 -5.11 11.48 -27.69
CA ILE A 104 -3.70 11.45 -27.33
C ILE A 104 -3.11 12.85 -27.14
N SER A 105 -3.54 13.83 -27.94
CA SER A 105 -3.12 15.23 -27.76
C SER A 105 -3.64 15.79 -26.44
N ARG A 106 -4.89 15.50 -26.07
CA ARG A 106 -5.46 15.82 -24.75
C ARG A 106 -4.68 15.16 -23.62
N ALA A 107 -4.44 13.85 -23.73
CA ALA A 107 -3.72 13.08 -22.72
C ALA A 107 -2.30 13.61 -22.51
N PHE A 108 -1.59 13.94 -23.59
CA PHE A 108 -0.25 14.53 -23.53
C PHE A 108 -0.25 15.92 -22.89
N ALA A 109 -1.18 16.80 -23.27
CA ALA A 109 -1.31 18.13 -22.66
C ALA A 109 -1.60 18.03 -21.15
N ARG A 110 -2.49 17.12 -20.76
CA ARG A 110 -2.84 16.87 -19.37
C ARG A 110 -1.68 16.31 -18.56
N LEU A 111 -0.92 15.36 -19.12
CA LEU A 111 0.28 14.83 -18.49
C LEU A 111 1.30 15.95 -18.23
N ASN A 112 1.53 16.81 -19.21
CA ASN A 112 2.43 17.95 -19.07
C ASN A 112 1.96 18.92 -17.97
N GLU A 113 0.67 19.25 -17.92
CA GLU A 113 0.09 20.06 -16.83
C GLU A 113 0.32 19.40 -15.46
N LEU A 114 0.14 18.08 -15.34
CA LEU A 114 0.38 17.35 -14.10
C LEU A 114 1.86 17.33 -13.70
N LEU A 115 2.76 17.23 -14.67
CA LEU A 115 4.20 17.30 -14.45
C LEU A 115 4.65 18.70 -14.01
N GLU A 116 4.03 19.75 -14.56
CA GLU A 116 4.27 21.13 -14.15
C GLU A 116 3.74 21.42 -12.73
N ARG A 117 2.52 20.97 -12.39
CA ARG A 117 1.86 21.15 -11.07
C ARG A 117 2.40 20.28 -9.94
N SER A 118 3.47 19.52 -10.17
CA SER A 118 4.00 18.54 -9.21
C SER A 118 5.49 18.73 -8.92
N THR A 119 6.02 19.93 -9.07
CA THR A 119 7.39 20.18 -8.64
C THR A 119 7.41 20.23 -7.10
N GLY A 120 8.42 19.59 -6.48
CA GLY A 120 8.60 19.63 -5.02
C GLY A 120 8.56 21.06 -4.45
N ASP A 121 8.90 22.05 -5.28
CA ASP A 121 8.86 23.47 -4.94
C ASP A 121 7.46 24.00 -4.61
N GLU A 122 6.40 23.56 -5.30
CA GLU A 122 5.02 23.99 -4.99
C GLU A 122 4.55 23.42 -3.65
N LEU A 123 4.88 22.16 -3.35
CA LEU A 123 4.63 21.55 -2.04
C LEU A 123 5.43 22.28 -0.96
N LEU A 124 6.68 22.64 -1.25
CA LEU A 124 7.49 23.46 -0.36
C LEU A 124 6.98 24.90 -0.22
N GLN A 125 6.05 25.40 -1.02
CA GLN A 125 5.39 26.70 -0.77
C GLN A 125 4.26 26.59 0.27
N GLN A 126 3.73 25.39 0.52
CA GLN A 126 2.66 25.22 1.50
C GLN A 126 3.21 25.44 2.91
N LYS A 127 2.58 26.35 3.65
CA LYS A 127 3.01 26.74 5.00
C LYS A 127 3.13 25.52 5.92
N ASP A 128 2.15 24.63 5.89
CA ASP A 128 2.10 23.46 6.78
C ASP A 128 3.26 22.49 6.51
N ILE A 129 3.62 22.30 5.23
CA ILE A 129 4.75 21.47 4.81
C ILE A 129 6.07 22.10 5.27
N ARG A 130 6.25 23.42 5.09
CA ARG A 130 7.43 24.14 5.59
C ARG A 130 7.60 24.00 7.09
N THR A 131 6.52 24.21 7.85
CA THR A 131 6.54 24.08 9.30
C THR A 131 6.90 22.67 9.72
N LEU A 132 6.29 21.64 9.10
CA LEU A 132 6.61 20.25 9.38
C LEU A 132 8.09 19.92 9.15
N LEU A 133 8.63 20.33 7.99
CA LEU A 133 10.04 20.08 7.65
C LEU A 133 11.00 20.86 8.55
N GLN A 134 10.68 22.11 8.89
CA GLN A 134 11.46 22.91 9.82
C GLN A 134 11.50 22.26 11.21
N ASP A 135 10.36 21.78 11.71
CA ASP A 135 10.28 21.07 12.99
C ASP A 135 11.16 19.80 12.98
N MET A 136 11.22 19.09 11.85
CA MET A 136 12.12 17.94 11.68
C MET A 136 13.60 18.34 11.65
N MET A 137 13.95 19.36 10.88
CA MET A 137 15.33 19.85 10.75
C MET A 137 15.89 20.39 12.07
N GLU A 138 15.06 21.08 12.85
CA GLU A 138 15.43 21.61 14.17
C GLU A 138 15.36 20.56 15.29
N GLY A 139 14.98 19.32 14.96
CA GLY A 139 14.90 18.21 15.91
C GLY A 139 13.72 18.31 16.88
N ARG A 140 12.78 19.25 16.69
CA ARG A 140 11.50 19.32 17.41
C ARG A 140 10.63 18.10 17.12
N LEU A 141 10.73 17.57 15.90
CA LEU A 141 10.09 16.31 15.48
C LEU A 141 11.15 15.32 14.97
N LYS A 142 11.56 14.35 15.81
CA LYS A 142 12.65 13.42 15.47
C LYS A 142 12.37 12.55 14.24
N ALA A 143 11.14 12.10 14.07
CA ALA A 143 10.74 11.23 12.97
C ALA A 143 9.21 11.26 12.78
N LEU A 144 8.77 11.10 11.53
CA LEU A 144 7.39 10.81 11.19
C LEU A 144 7.19 9.29 11.25
N GLN A 145 6.57 8.82 12.34
CA GLN A 145 6.36 7.40 12.56
C GLN A 145 4.89 7.04 12.25
N PRO A 146 4.64 6.05 11.39
CA PRO A 146 3.28 5.56 11.17
C PRO A 146 2.75 4.89 12.45
N ARG A 147 1.44 4.98 12.67
CA ARG A 147 0.74 4.27 13.75
C ARG A 147 -0.04 3.11 13.17
N ASN A 148 0.50 1.90 13.30
CA ASN A 148 -0.22 0.66 12.98
C ASN A 148 -1.07 0.27 14.20
N VAL A 149 -2.39 0.47 14.10
CA VAL A 149 -3.32 0.28 15.22
C VAL A 149 -4.37 -0.78 14.90
N LEU A 150 -4.68 -1.60 15.88
CA LEU A 150 -5.87 -2.43 15.91
C LEU A 150 -6.98 -1.62 16.59
N MET A 151 -8.13 -1.48 15.93
CA MET A 151 -9.27 -0.74 16.47
C MET A 151 -10.35 -1.70 16.93
N GLY A 152 -10.77 -1.59 18.19
CA GLY A 152 -11.95 -2.28 18.72
C GLY A 152 -13.26 -1.59 18.32
N VAL A 153 -13.58 -1.58 17.03
CA VAL A 153 -14.85 -1.01 16.52
C VAL A 153 -15.97 -2.05 16.65
N ASP A 154 -17.12 -1.63 17.16
CA ASP A 154 -18.32 -2.47 17.21
C ASP A 154 -18.94 -2.54 15.81
N VAL A 155 -18.76 -3.67 15.13
CA VAL A 155 -19.36 -3.93 13.82
C VAL A 155 -20.57 -4.82 14.00
N TYR A 156 -21.68 -4.47 13.35
CA TYR A 156 -22.94 -5.20 13.40
C TYR A 156 -23.28 -5.72 11.98
N PRO A 157 -22.71 -6.84 11.52
CA PRO A 157 -22.79 -7.25 10.12
C PRO A 157 -24.22 -7.35 9.58
N GLU A 158 -25.16 -7.85 10.38
CA GLU A 158 -26.56 -7.97 9.97
C GLU A 158 -27.29 -6.61 9.89
N ALA A 159 -26.89 -5.64 10.71
CA ALA A 159 -27.40 -4.28 10.62
C ALA A 159 -26.75 -3.52 9.46
N SER A 160 -25.43 -3.64 9.26
CA SER A 160 -24.70 -2.99 8.15
C SER A 160 -25.17 -3.47 6.77
N LYS A 161 -25.74 -4.68 6.66
CA LYS A 161 -26.40 -5.16 5.42
C LYS A 161 -27.73 -4.47 5.11
N ARG A 162 -28.39 -3.86 6.09
CA ARG A 162 -29.78 -3.37 6.01
C ARG A 162 -29.88 -1.85 6.18
N LEU A 163 -28.97 -1.27 6.94
CA LEU A 163 -28.89 0.16 7.20
C LEU A 163 -27.83 0.77 6.28
N VAL A 164 -28.10 1.97 5.78
CA VAL A 164 -27.15 2.70 4.93
C VAL A 164 -26.20 3.48 5.83
N GLY A 165 -24.90 3.37 5.54
CA GLY A 165 -23.85 4.12 6.22
C GLY A 165 -22.63 3.26 6.55
N SER A 166 -21.61 3.91 7.10
CA SER A 166 -20.44 3.28 7.72
C SER A 166 -20.82 2.51 9.00
N ASP A 167 -19.94 1.62 9.47
CA ASP A 167 -20.16 0.89 10.72
C ASP A 167 -20.37 1.82 11.93
N GLU A 168 -19.74 3.00 11.93
CA GLU A 168 -19.95 4.01 12.96
C GLU A 168 -21.36 4.62 12.92
N GLU A 169 -21.88 4.88 11.71
CA GLU A 169 -23.23 5.39 11.49
C GLU A 169 -24.27 4.33 11.87
N VAL A 170 -24.06 3.08 11.46
CA VAL A 170 -24.89 1.93 11.85
C VAL A 170 -24.95 1.78 13.37
N ALA A 171 -23.80 1.79 14.05
CA ALA A 171 -23.74 1.70 15.50
C ALA A 171 -24.42 2.90 16.18
N ARG A 172 -24.37 4.09 15.57
CA ARG A 172 -25.08 5.29 16.07
C ARG A 172 -26.60 5.13 15.93
N THR A 173 -27.08 4.68 14.78
CA THR A 173 -28.50 4.40 14.56
C THR A 173 -29.05 3.39 15.56
N LEU A 174 -28.30 2.32 15.87
CA LEU A 174 -28.71 1.34 16.87
C LEU A 174 -28.82 1.97 18.29
N ARG A 175 -27.85 2.81 18.67
CA ARG A 175 -27.94 3.58 19.94
C ARG A 175 -29.13 4.52 19.97
N ASP A 176 -29.45 5.18 18.86
CA ASP A 176 -30.59 6.08 18.78
C ASP A 176 -31.92 5.33 18.91
N LEU A 177 -32.03 4.14 18.30
CA LEU A 177 -33.19 3.26 18.46
C LEU A 177 -33.35 2.75 19.89
N GLU A 178 -32.25 2.45 20.58
CA GLU A 178 -32.25 2.11 22.00
C GLU A 178 -32.72 3.28 22.87
N ASN A 179 -32.17 4.47 22.64
CA ASN A 179 -32.55 5.70 23.35
C ASN A 179 -34.03 6.06 23.14
N ALA A 180 -34.56 5.81 21.94
CA ALA A 180 -35.98 5.92 21.63
C ALA A 180 -36.84 4.78 22.20
N GLY A 181 -36.23 3.76 22.80
CA GLY A 181 -36.90 2.60 23.40
C GLY A 181 -37.52 1.64 22.38
N VAL A 182 -37.07 1.64 21.13
CA VAL A 182 -37.55 0.72 20.09
C VAL A 182 -36.90 -0.66 20.24
N ILE A 183 -35.61 -0.66 20.58
CA ILE A 183 -34.82 -1.85 20.89
C ILE A 183 -34.21 -1.72 22.28
N VAL A 184 -33.66 -2.81 22.79
CA VAL A 184 -33.00 -2.87 24.11
C VAL A 184 -31.62 -3.47 23.92
N ALA A 185 -30.59 -2.87 24.53
CA ALA A 185 -29.27 -3.46 24.58
C ALA A 185 -29.12 -4.43 25.75
N LYS A 186 -28.44 -5.55 25.50
CA LYS A 186 -27.83 -6.39 26.55
C LYS A 186 -26.32 -6.43 26.35
N THR A 187 -25.59 -6.69 27.43
CA THR A 187 -24.15 -6.87 27.37
C THR A 187 -23.81 -8.09 26.52
N TYR A 188 -22.87 -7.91 25.59
CA TYR A 188 -22.43 -8.96 24.67
C TYR A 188 -20.92 -8.87 24.46
N GLY A 189 -20.20 -9.82 25.05
CA GLY A 189 -18.73 -9.86 24.96
C GLY A 189 -18.02 -8.68 25.64
N ARG A 190 -16.71 -8.60 25.41
CA ARG A 190 -15.84 -7.54 25.92
C ARG A 190 -15.06 -6.93 24.76
N LYS A 191 -14.68 -5.68 24.91
CA LYS A 191 -13.77 -4.99 24.00
C LYS A 191 -12.59 -4.40 24.77
N ILE A 192 -11.48 -4.26 24.07
CA ILE A 192 -10.28 -3.66 24.65
C ILE A 192 -10.55 -2.17 24.84
N GLN A 193 -10.32 -1.66 26.05
CA GLN A 193 -10.45 -0.25 26.33
C GLN A 193 -9.38 0.19 27.32
N CYS A 194 -8.59 1.19 26.93
CA CYS A 194 -7.58 1.79 27.78
C CYS A 194 -8.26 2.51 28.95
N ARG A 195 -8.05 2.07 30.19
CA ARG A 195 -8.62 2.76 31.37
C ARG A 195 -8.04 4.15 31.62
N LYS A 196 -6.88 4.47 31.02
CA LYS A 196 -6.21 5.75 31.18
C LYS A 196 -6.81 6.87 30.33
N CYS A 197 -7.33 6.55 29.14
CA CYS A 197 -7.88 7.55 28.22
C CYS A 197 -9.20 7.17 27.52
N GLY A 198 -9.73 5.97 27.76
CA GLY A 198 -10.97 5.48 27.15
C GLY A 198 -10.87 5.01 25.70
N SER A 199 -9.71 5.18 25.04
CA SER A 199 -9.49 4.74 23.66
C SER A 199 -9.53 3.22 23.52
N SER A 200 -10.06 2.75 22.39
CA SER A 200 -10.07 1.33 21.98
C SER A 200 -9.03 1.03 20.90
N GLU A 201 -8.13 1.98 20.62
CA GLU A 201 -7.01 1.79 19.69
C GLU A 201 -5.81 1.18 20.41
N VAL A 202 -5.32 0.06 19.87
CA VAL A 202 -4.31 -0.77 20.51
C VAL A 202 -3.19 -1.05 19.53
N ARG A 203 -1.94 -1.00 20.01
CA ARG A 203 -0.78 -1.52 19.28
C ARG A 203 -0.40 -2.86 19.87
N LEU A 204 -0.34 -3.88 19.02
CA LEU A 204 0.22 -5.18 19.35
C LEU A 204 1.67 -5.21 18.91
N LEU A 205 2.57 -5.37 19.88
CA LEU A 205 4.01 -5.40 19.64
C LEU A 205 4.59 -6.71 20.21
N LEU A 206 5.81 -7.01 19.80
CA LEU A 206 6.64 -8.05 20.39
C LEU A 206 7.77 -7.36 21.15
N SER A 207 8.09 -7.84 22.35
CA SER A 207 9.19 -7.30 23.15
C SER A 207 10.20 -8.38 23.52
N CYS A 208 11.47 -8.00 23.54
CA CYS A 208 12.56 -8.84 23.99
C CYS A 208 12.35 -9.23 25.47
N PRO A 209 12.38 -10.53 25.82
CA PRO A 209 12.20 -10.96 27.20
C PRO A 209 13.37 -10.53 28.10
N ASN A 210 14.55 -10.27 27.54
CA ASN A 210 15.77 -9.89 28.26
C ASN A 210 15.78 -8.40 28.64
N CYS A 211 15.53 -7.50 27.67
CA CYS A 211 15.64 -6.05 27.89
C CYS A 211 14.33 -5.26 27.72
N GLY A 212 13.24 -5.91 27.30
CA GLY A 212 11.94 -5.24 27.06
C GLY A 212 11.86 -4.41 25.77
N SER A 213 12.92 -4.34 24.97
CA SER A 213 12.93 -3.60 23.71
C SER A 213 11.96 -4.22 22.70
N VAL A 214 11.25 -3.37 21.94
CA VAL A 214 10.38 -3.78 20.83
C VAL A 214 11.09 -3.79 19.48
N ASP A 215 12.39 -3.45 19.46
CA ASP A 215 13.24 -3.46 18.28
C ASP A 215 13.78 -4.86 18.03
N LEU A 216 12.94 -5.67 17.37
CA LEU A 216 13.19 -7.06 17.02
C LEU A 216 13.18 -7.22 15.50
N TYR A 217 14.08 -8.05 14.97
CA TYR A 217 14.14 -8.39 13.55
C TYR A 217 14.24 -9.90 13.33
N LYS A 218 13.81 -10.35 12.16
CA LYS A 218 13.84 -11.75 11.75
C LYS A 218 15.16 -12.08 11.06
N VAL A 219 15.80 -13.16 11.50
CA VAL A 219 16.90 -13.81 10.81
C VAL A 219 16.42 -15.16 10.31
N TYR A 220 16.46 -15.35 9.00
CA TYR A 220 16.02 -16.57 8.35
C TYR A 220 17.22 -17.49 8.18
N GLN A 221 17.13 -18.70 8.72
CA GLN A 221 18.05 -19.78 8.42
C GLN A 221 17.53 -20.58 7.23
N LEU A 222 18.35 -20.82 6.22
CA LEU A 222 17.91 -21.43 4.97
C LEU A 222 19.00 -22.28 4.31
N PHE A 223 18.60 -23.20 3.44
CA PHE A 223 19.53 -23.91 2.55
C PHE A 223 19.73 -23.13 1.24
N CYS A 224 20.98 -22.91 0.86
CA CYS A 224 21.29 -22.35 -0.45
C CYS A 224 21.08 -23.41 -1.55
N PRO A 225 20.20 -23.18 -2.54
CA PRO A 225 19.97 -24.15 -3.61
C PRO A 225 21.20 -24.33 -4.51
N HIS A 226 22.09 -23.33 -4.58
CA HIS A 226 23.27 -23.38 -5.44
C HIS A 226 24.46 -24.16 -4.86
N CYS A 227 24.63 -24.15 -3.53
CA CYS A 227 25.79 -24.80 -2.90
C CYS A 227 25.43 -25.83 -1.82
N GLY A 228 24.14 -26.03 -1.52
CA GLY A 228 23.66 -27.00 -0.55
C GLY A 228 24.01 -26.71 0.91
N LYS A 229 24.68 -25.58 1.21
CA LYS A 229 25.06 -25.19 2.58
C LYS A 229 23.94 -24.39 3.24
N ARG A 230 23.85 -24.52 4.57
CA ARG A 230 23.04 -23.63 5.40
C ARG A 230 23.64 -22.23 5.39
N THR A 231 22.81 -21.21 5.30
CA THR A 231 23.18 -19.81 5.39
C THR A 231 22.10 -19.07 6.16
N GLN A 232 22.40 -17.86 6.62
CA GLN A 232 21.44 -16.97 7.24
C GLN A 232 21.28 -15.69 6.43
N THR A 233 20.11 -15.08 6.51
CA THR A 233 19.85 -13.77 5.89
C THR A 233 18.77 -13.01 6.65
N VAL A 234 18.75 -11.69 6.49
CA VAL A 234 17.62 -10.84 6.88
C VAL A 234 16.84 -10.56 5.61
N ILE A 235 15.53 -10.78 5.64
CA ILE A 235 14.61 -10.43 4.54
C ILE A 235 13.79 -9.26 5.03
N VAL A 236 13.93 -8.13 4.37
CA VAL A 236 13.10 -6.94 4.56
C VAL A 236 12.01 -6.91 3.50
N ASP A 237 10.95 -6.13 3.74
CA ASP A 237 9.86 -5.95 2.78
C ASP A 237 10.43 -5.49 1.41
N ASP A 238 9.85 -6.00 0.32
CA ASP A 238 10.23 -5.77 -1.09
C ASP A 238 11.56 -6.36 -1.57
N MET A 239 12.28 -7.12 -0.74
CA MET A 239 13.49 -7.83 -1.18
C MET A 239 13.13 -9.00 -2.10
N ARG A 240 13.63 -8.98 -3.34
CA ARG A 240 13.43 -10.05 -4.34
C ARG A 240 14.50 -11.11 -4.33
N GLU A 241 15.71 -10.77 -3.92
CA GLU A 241 16.83 -11.69 -3.90
C GLU A 241 17.69 -11.53 -2.65
N VAL A 242 18.28 -12.63 -2.20
CA VAL A 242 19.25 -12.68 -1.10
C VAL A 242 20.53 -13.36 -1.57
N SER A 243 21.68 -12.83 -1.13
CA SER A 243 22.98 -13.43 -1.47
C SER A 243 23.38 -14.50 -0.45
N CYS A 244 23.77 -15.68 -0.94
CA CYS A 244 24.34 -16.71 -0.09
C CYS A 244 25.67 -16.25 0.52
N GLN A 245 25.82 -16.32 1.85
CA GLN A 245 27.06 -15.88 2.50
C GLN A 245 28.28 -16.75 2.13
N HIS A 246 28.06 -18.00 1.72
CA HIS A 246 29.10 -18.96 1.37
C HIS A 246 29.55 -18.90 -0.10
N CYS A 247 28.62 -18.98 -1.05
CA CYS A 247 28.95 -19.02 -2.48
C CYS A 247 28.71 -17.68 -3.21
N LYS A 248 28.18 -16.67 -2.51
CA LYS A 248 27.87 -15.33 -3.01
C LYS A 248 26.86 -15.25 -4.16
N LYS A 249 26.30 -16.38 -4.59
CA LYS A 249 25.23 -16.42 -5.59
C LYS A 249 23.93 -15.88 -5.03
N SER A 250 23.17 -15.21 -5.90
CA SER A 250 21.84 -14.70 -5.61
C SER A 250 20.82 -15.85 -5.56
N ILE A 251 19.87 -15.73 -4.64
CA ILE A 251 18.75 -16.66 -4.47
C ILE A 251 17.48 -15.82 -4.46
N ASP A 252 16.54 -16.14 -5.35
CA ASP A 252 15.22 -15.52 -5.35
C ASP A 252 14.50 -15.82 -4.02
N VAL A 253 13.98 -14.78 -3.38
CA VAL A 253 13.23 -14.86 -2.13
C VAL A 253 12.03 -15.81 -2.25
N ALA A 254 11.37 -15.85 -3.42
CA ALA A 254 10.25 -16.76 -3.69
C ALA A 254 10.67 -18.24 -3.73
N SER A 255 11.97 -18.52 -3.93
CA SER A 255 12.53 -19.87 -4.03
C SER A 255 13.21 -20.35 -2.74
N LEU A 256 13.16 -19.58 -1.66
CA LEU A 256 13.90 -19.89 -0.44
C LEU A 256 13.35 -21.12 0.28
N ASN A 257 14.25 -22.05 0.56
CA ASN A 257 13.99 -23.15 1.47
C ASN A 257 14.34 -22.74 2.91
N VAL A 258 13.38 -22.09 3.58
CA VAL A 258 13.50 -21.62 4.97
C VAL A 258 13.42 -22.80 5.93
N LEU A 259 14.45 -22.95 6.76
CA LEU A 259 14.57 -24.00 7.77
C LEU A 259 14.02 -23.54 9.12
N ASP A 260 14.36 -22.31 9.49
CA ASP A 260 14.00 -21.73 10.78
C ASP A 260 14.01 -20.20 10.69
N VAL A 261 13.31 -19.54 11.60
CA VAL A 261 13.28 -18.08 11.74
C VAL A 261 13.56 -17.72 13.19
N GLU A 262 14.71 -17.09 13.40
CA GLU A 262 15.13 -16.60 14.71
C GLU A 262 14.80 -15.11 14.84
N LEU A 263 14.33 -14.68 16.00
CA LEU A 263 14.11 -13.26 16.30
C LEU A 263 15.30 -12.74 17.10
N LEU A 264 15.95 -11.70 16.61
CA LEU A 264 17.07 -11.05 17.29
C LEU A 264 16.67 -9.66 17.79
N CYS A 265 17.10 -9.31 18.99
CA CYS A 265 16.91 -7.98 19.53
C CYS A 265 18.09 -7.07 19.14
N ASN A 266 17.81 -5.97 18.45
CA ASN A 266 18.82 -4.97 18.09
C ASN A 266 19.43 -4.28 19.32
N SER A 267 18.67 -4.15 20.41
CA SER A 267 19.12 -3.41 21.59
C SER A 267 20.06 -4.19 22.51
N CYS A 268 19.97 -5.53 22.56
CA CYS A 268 20.79 -6.35 23.45
C CYS A 268 21.44 -7.58 22.78
N SER A 269 21.27 -7.72 21.47
CA SER A 269 21.81 -8.80 20.64
C SER A 269 21.39 -10.21 21.09
N THR A 270 20.38 -10.32 21.96
CA THR A 270 19.89 -11.61 22.45
C THR A 270 18.97 -12.23 21.41
N ALA A 271 19.22 -13.49 21.09
CA ALA A 271 18.29 -14.35 20.40
C ALA A 271 17.04 -14.57 21.25
N SER A 272 15.92 -14.04 20.78
CA SER A 272 14.63 -14.09 21.45
C SER A 272 13.80 -15.22 20.87
N ALA A 273 14.02 -16.44 21.35
CA ALA A 273 13.22 -17.61 20.95
C ALA A 273 11.72 -17.46 21.32
N ASP A 274 11.40 -16.62 22.32
CA ASP A 274 10.02 -16.39 22.77
C ASP A 274 9.81 -14.91 23.15
N PRO A 275 9.58 -14.01 22.18
CA PRO A 275 9.29 -12.62 22.46
C PRO A 275 7.94 -12.48 23.19
N LYS A 276 7.87 -11.60 24.17
CA LYS A 276 6.62 -11.35 24.90
C LYS A 276 5.68 -10.53 24.03
N ILE A 277 4.43 -10.98 23.89
CA ILE A 277 3.37 -10.17 23.30
C ILE A 277 3.02 -9.05 24.27
N VAL A 278 2.98 -7.84 23.72
CA VAL A 278 2.87 -6.63 24.50
C VAL A 278 1.84 -5.68 23.87
N LEU A 279 0.90 -5.16 24.67
CA LEU A 279 -0.16 -4.27 24.21
C LEU A 279 0.00 -2.86 24.78
N ASP A 280 -0.07 -1.86 23.91
CA ASP A 280 -0.07 -0.45 24.30
C ASP A 280 -1.29 0.27 23.73
N CYS A 281 -1.82 1.25 24.46
CA CYS A 281 -2.81 2.17 23.93
C CYS A 281 -2.17 3.05 22.85
N ALA A 282 -2.73 3.06 21.64
CA ALA A 282 -2.19 3.88 20.55
C ALA A 282 -2.41 5.38 20.75
N ALA A 283 -3.47 5.76 21.48
CA ALA A 283 -3.79 7.15 21.73
C ALA A 283 -2.88 7.81 22.78
N CYS A 284 -2.61 7.14 23.90
CA CYS A 284 -1.86 7.72 25.02
C CYS A 284 -0.54 7.03 25.36
N GLY A 285 -0.18 5.94 24.68
CA GLY A 285 1.05 5.19 24.90
C GLY A 285 1.07 4.37 26.20
N ALA A 286 -0.04 4.33 26.96
CA ALA A 286 -0.11 3.55 28.18
C ALA A 286 -0.01 2.04 27.90
N ARG A 287 0.76 1.34 28.73
CA ARG A 287 0.81 -0.11 28.76
C ARG A 287 -0.57 -0.67 29.13
N LEU A 288 -1.09 -1.60 28.33
CA LEU A 288 -2.34 -2.28 28.63
C LEU A 288 -2.07 -3.57 29.41
N ASP A 289 -2.85 -3.80 30.46
CA ASP A 289 -2.84 -5.04 31.22
C ASP A 289 -4.07 -5.93 30.88
N LYS A 290 -4.19 -7.05 31.59
CA LYS A 290 -5.29 -8.00 31.40
C LYS A 290 -6.67 -7.39 31.65
N VAL A 291 -6.77 -6.40 32.54
CA VAL A 291 -8.03 -5.73 32.89
C VAL A 291 -8.43 -4.76 31.79
N ASP A 292 -7.47 -4.09 31.15
CA ASP A 292 -7.74 -3.21 30.01
C ASP A 292 -8.30 -3.98 28.79
N ILE A 293 -7.89 -5.24 28.60
CA ILE A 293 -8.43 -6.14 27.55
C ILE A 293 -9.92 -6.47 27.80
N LEU A 294 -10.35 -6.43 29.06
CA LEU A 294 -11.75 -6.63 29.47
C LEU A 294 -12.47 -5.30 29.78
N GLY A 295 -11.85 -4.17 29.47
CA GLY A 295 -12.27 -2.86 29.96
C GLY A 295 -13.60 -2.38 29.40
N GLY A 296 -13.84 -2.62 28.11
CA GLY A 296 -15.07 -2.23 27.43
C GLY A 296 -16.08 -3.38 27.35
N THR A 297 -17.35 -3.02 27.22
CA THR A 297 -18.45 -3.97 27.03
C THR A 297 -19.02 -3.77 25.63
N GLY A 298 -19.16 -4.86 24.87
CA GLY A 298 -19.92 -4.85 23.62
C GLY A 298 -21.41 -4.92 23.94
N LEU A 299 -22.25 -4.47 23.00
CA LEU A 299 -23.70 -4.49 23.16
C LEU A 299 -24.32 -5.35 22.05
N ALA A 300 -25.35 -6.12 22.41
CA ALA A 300 -26.25 -6.75 21.47
C ALA A 300 -27.64 -6.16 21.62
N TYR A 301 -28.29 -5.88 20.50
CA TYR A 301 -29.59 -5.22 20.47
C TYR A 301 -30.72 -6.21 20.16
N TYR A 302 -31.81 -6.10 20.92
CA TYR A 302 -32.99 -6.97 20.83
C TYR A 302 -34.26 -6.15 20.67
N THR A 303 -35.26 -6.70 20.00
CA THR A 303 -36.60 -6.11 19.99
C THR A 303 -37.29 -6.35 21.33
N LYS A 304 -38.08 -5.37 21.79
CA LYS A 304 -38.83 -5.48 23.06
C LYS A 304 -39.74 -6.71 23.15
N MET A 305 -40.27 -7.19 22.02
CA MET A 305 -41.16 -8.36 22.00
C MET A 305 -40.46 -9.67 22.38
N LYS A 306 -39.17 -9.83 22.05
CA LYS A 306 -38.40 -11.05 22.33
C LYS A 306 -37.85 -11.16 23.75
N LEU A 307 -37.89 -10.08 24.54
CA LEU A 307 -37.41 -10.10 25.93
C LEU A 307 -38.32 -10.92 26.86
N ASN A 308 -39.61 -11.01 26.55
CA ASN A 308 -40.60 -11.68 27.40
C ASN A 308 -40.70 -13.20 27.17
N GLU A 309 -39.93 -13.75 26.23
CA GLU A 309 -39.93 -15.20 25.91
C GLU A 309 -38.69 -15.94 26.45
N GLU A 310 -37.69 -15.21 26.98
CA GLU A 310 -36.43 -15.76 27.51
C GLU A 310 -36.25 -15.57 29.03
N GLU A 311 -37.29 -15.09 29.74
CA GLU A 311 -37.41 -15.13 31.21
C GLU A 311 -38.39 -16.23 31.64
#